data_AF-A0A6J1CLY4-F1
#
_entry.id   AF-A0A6J1CLY4-F1
#
_cell.length_a   1.000
_cell.length_b   1.000
_cell.length_c   1.000
_cell.angle_alpha   90.00
_cell.angle_beta   90.00
_cell.angle_gamma   90.00
#
_symmetry.space_group_name_H-M   'P 1'
#
loop_
_entity.id
_entity.type
_entity.pdbx_description
1 polymer ?
#
loop_
_entity_poly.entity_id
_entity_poly.type
_entity_poly.pdbx_seq_one_letter_code
_entity_poly.pdbx_strand_id
1 'polypeptide(L)'
;MAAMAANLMFFLLTMAILISVIFSASVIEDLNTLHPPPDFNSTISNNCLSNPSLRYCSSSPMNLIEIFKSSIVASHLCNESRNPNCVESFPKINLRSRPMIAPLYLSFHFFWKYCPLSILSIDLSNNSLKGGFPVDVLECKQIQALDLSRNDLDGEVPFRIFSDLANLTVLNLSYNQFSESRISDSGLIFKRFNSSSFISSGLLPNHRKHKMKVVILLIGFPILVILMVWFLAWLCFHRPDFLPRILRRKHKFTPAMLVAATDGFSEKNLMVKCEGVDIYSGVLRDGIEVRVEMYRNGIARKSKKEFIEECKTLTQLSHKNLVKVLGWCANRQMRAIVIEWSKEESVDMWLSRLPPPWKHRMKVAKGVVEGMVYLEEEWPSVDYDLRTSSLLLSRKLVPLISRFKLGHQNCSSNIYKFGVFLLEMIVNQQLRDEIKRGESGSIGYIRMQFPENFQAVINEDIELQREGMVNQAKMALNLALMCTDQSSGHQLNLKYIFDTVKRLSSNHKMQETERGRQKRILSR
;
A
#
# COMPACT_ATOMS: atom_id res chain seq x y z
N MET A 1 -24.74 -35.41 12.14
CA MET A 1 -25.73 -34.82 13.07
C MET A 1 -26.27 -33.47 12.59
N ALA A 2 -25.46 -32.52 12.10
CA ALA A 2 -25.96 -31.22 11.60
C ALA A 2 -26.90 -31.34 10.37
N ALA A 3 -26.65 -32.26 9.44
CA ALA A 3 -27.50 -32.47 8.26
C ALA A 3 -28.87 -33.10 8.61
N MET A 4 -28.94 -33.95 9.64
CA MET A 4 -30.22 -34.52 10.10
C MET A 4 -31.07 -33.49 10.86
N ALA A 5 -30.44 -32.58 11.61
CA ALA A 5 -31.15 -31.48 12.26
C ALA A 5 -31.71 -30.47 11.24
N ALA A 6 -30.97 -30.18 10.16
CA ALA A 6 -31.45 -29.32 9.08
C ALA A 6 -32.61 -29.95 8.30
N ASN A 7 -32.54 -31.25 8.00
CA ASN A 7 -33.64 -31.96 7.32
C ASN A 7 -34.85 -32.15 8.23
N LEU A 8 -34.68 -32.36 9.54
CA LEU A 8 -35.80 -32.43 10.48
C LEU A 8 -36.44 -31.06 10.67
N MET A 9 -35.66 -29.99 10.74
CA MET A 9 -36.18 -28.61 10.77
C MET A 9 -36.88 -28.26 9.46
N PHE A 10 -36.33 -28.63 8.30
CA PHE A 10 -36.99 -28.41 7.02
C PHE A 10 -38.27 -29.24 6.89
N PHE A 11 -38.27 -30.49 7.35
CA PHE A 11 -39.44 -31.36 7.37
C PHE A 11 -40.54 -30.85 8.32
N LEU A 12 -40.16 -30.37 9.52
CA LEU A 12 -41.07 -29.73 10.46
C LEU A 12 -41.57 -28.39 9.94
N LEU A 13 -40.75 -27.61 9.22
CA LEU A 13 -41.16 -26.38 8.57
C LEU A 13 -42.11 -26.66 7.40
N THR A 14 -41.83 -27.66 6.57
CA THR A 14 -42.70 -28.08 5.47
C THR A 14 -43.99 -28.69 5.99
N MET A 15 -43.97 -29.47 7.08
CA MET A 15 -45.18 -29.99 7.72
C MET A 15 -45.98 -28.88 8.38
N ALA A 16 -45.36 -27.88 8.99
CA ALA A 16 -46.06 -26.70 9.53
C ALA A 16 -46.66 -25.83 8.42
N ILE A 17 -45.97 -25.67 7.29
CA ILE A 17 -46.47 -24.97 6.09
C ILE A 17 -47.59 -25.79 5.42
N LEU A 18 -47.47 -27.12 5.38
CA LEU A 18 -48.52 -27.98 4.83
C LEU A 18 -49.76 -27.96 5.73
N ILE A 19 -49.60 -28.00 7.06
CA ILE A 19 -50.71 -27.93 8.02
C ILE A 19 -51.40 -26.55 7.97
N SER A 20 -50.66 -25.44 7.78
CA SER A 20 -51.27 -24.10 7.64
C SER A 20 -51.97 -23.89 6.27
N VAL A 21 -51.49 -24.54 5.21
CA VAL A 21 -52.16 -24.54 3.90
C VAL A 21 -53.37 -25.48 3.89
N ILE A 22 -53.33 -26.62 4.60
CA ILE A 22 -54.44 -27.58 4.66
C ILE A 22 -55.65 -27.00 5.43
N PHE A 23 -55.43 -26.28 6.54
CA PHE A 23 -56.55 -25.66 7.28
C PHE A 23 -57.15 -24.43 6.58
N SER A 24 -56.37 -23.71 5.76
CA SER A 24 -56.87 -22.55 5.01
C SER A 24 -57.59 -22.96 3.72
N ALA A 25 -57.11 -24.02 3.04
CA ALA A 25 -57.76 -24.57 1.86
C ALA A 25 -59.15 -25.12 2.18
N SER A 26 -59.32 -25.89 3.27
CA SER A 26 -60.61 -26.53 3.58
C SER A 26 -61.74 -25.51 3.84
N VAL A 27 -61.49 -24.43 4.57
CA VAL A 27 -62.52 -23.41 4.85
C VAL A 27 -62.88 -22.60 3.61
N ILE A 28 -61.89 -22.24 2.79
CA ILE A 28 -62.12 -21.52 1.53
C ILE A 28 -62.85 -22.43 0.52
N GLU A 29 -62.49 -23.71 0.47
CA GLU A 29 -63.10 -24.73 -0.38
C GLU A 29 -64.54 -25.03 0.07
N ASP A 30 -64.79 -25.20 1.37
CA ASP A 30 -66.12 -25.34 1.95
C ASP A 30 -66.99 -24.11 1.64
N LEU A 31 -66.46 -22.89 1.80
CA LEU A 31 -67.18 -21.65 1.46
C LEU A 31 -67.49 -21.54 -0.04
N ASN A 32 -66.63 -22.09 -0.90
CA ASN A 32 -66.82 -22.11 -2.35
C ASN A 32 -67.86 -23.14 -2.81
N THR A 33 -68.13 -24.18 -2.02
CA THR A 33 -69.18 -25.18 -2.30
C THR A 33 -70.58 -24.77 -1.84
N LEU A 34 -70.70 -23.70 -1.06
CA LEU A 34 -71.99 -23.20 -0.59
C LEU A 34 -72.73 -22.41 -1.67
N HIS A 35 -74.02 -22.70 -1.84
CA HIS A 35 -74.92 -21.98 -2.72
C HIS A 35 -75.95 -21.17 -1.91
N PRO A 36 -76.35 -19.98 -2.40
CA PRO A 36 -77.36 -19.18 -1.72
C PRO A 36 -78.72 -19.91 -1.69
N PRO A 37 -79.50 -19.78 -0.60
CA PRO A 37 -80.85 -20.33 -0.55
C PRO A 37 -81.75 -19.68 -1.61
N PRO A 38 -82.81 -20.36 -2.08
CA PRO A 38 -83.64 -19.89 -3.20
C PRO A 38 -84.25 -18.50 -2.98
N ASP A 39 -84.57 -18.15 -1.74
CA ASP A 39 -85.19 -16.86 -1.37
C ASP A 39 -84.16 -15.74 -1.14
N PHE A 40 -82.85 -16.02 -1.27
CA PHE A 40 -81.80 -15.05 -1.02
C PHE A 40 -81.84 -13.89 -2.02
N ASN A 41 -82.09 -14.19 -3.29
CA ASN A 41 -82.12 -13.17 -4.34
C ASN A 41 -83.27 -12.17 -4.12
N SER A 42 -84.48 -12.67 -3.81
CA SER A 42 -85.62 -11.81 -3.47
C SER A 42 -85.37 -11.02 -2.19
N THR A 43 -84.70 -11.61 -1.19
CA THR A 43 -84.36 -10.92 0.07
C THR A 43 -83.38 -9.77 -0.17
N ILE A 44 -82.29 -10.00 -0.90
CA ILE A 44 -81.30 -8.96 -1.23
C ILE A 44 -81.92 -7.86 -2.09
N SER A 45 -82.73 -8.22 -3.09
CA SER A 45 -83.42 -7.26 -3.94
C SER A 45 -84.40 -6.39 -3.13
N ASN A 46 -85.18 -6.99 -2.23
CA ASN A 46 -86.09 -6.27 -1.34
C ASN A 46 -85.36 -5.37 -0.33
N ASN A 47 -84.21 -5.82 0.19
CA ASN A 47 -83.35 -4.99 1.05
C ASN A 47 -82.81 -3.77 0.30
N CYS A 48 -82.40 -3.94 -0.96
CA CYS A 48 -81.96 -2.81 -1.80
C CYS A 48 -83.09 -1.84 -2.14
N LEU A 49 -84.31 -2.35 -2.36
CA LEU A 49 -85.50 -1.52 -2.56
C LEU A 49 -85.86 -0.73 -1.28
N SER A 50 -85.71 -1.36 -0.11
CA SER A 50 -86.03 -0.76 1.18
C SER A 50 -84.96 0.22 1.65
N ASN A 51 -83.69 -0.05 1.35
CA ASN A 51 -82.57 0.80 1.70
C ASN A 51 -81.52 0.84 0.56
N PRO A 52 -81.65 1.79 -0.38
CA PRO A 52 -80.72 1.92 -1.52
C PRO A 52 -79.28 2.27 -1.12
N SER A 53 -79.04 2.70 0.12
CA SER A 53 -77.70 3.10 0.60
C SER A 53 -76.79 1.92 0.96
N LEU A 54 -77.32 0.69 0.94
CA LEU A 54 -76.54 -0.52 1.18
C LEU A 54 -75.51 -0.73 0.05
N ARG A 55 -74.24 -0.94 0.42
CA ARG A 55 -73.11 -0.95 -0.53
C ARG A 55 -73.16 -2.02 -1.61
N TYR A 56 -73.79 -3.16 -1.36
CA TYR A 56 -73.94 -4.19 -2.40
C TYR A 56 -75.02 -3.82 -3.42
N CYS A 57 -75.88 -2.83 -3.12
CA CYS A 57 -76.91 -2.32 -4.02
C CYS A 57 -76.38 -1.47 -5.17
N SER A 58 -75.16 -0.94 -5.04
CA SER A 58 -74.51 -0.12 -6.07
C SER A 58 -73.60 -0.90 -7.02
N SER A 59 -73.42 -2.21 -6.83
CA SER A 59 -72.62 -3.06 -7.72
C SER A 59 -73.46 -3.63 -8.88
N SER A 60 -73.10 -3.31 -10.12
CA SER A 60 -73.76 -3.85 -11.33
C SER A 60 -72.75 -4.55 -12.25
N PRO A 61 -72.95 -5.83 -12.62
CA PRO A 61 -73.99 -6.74 -12.13
C PRO A 61 -73.73 -7.16 -10.67
N MET A 62 -74.79 -7.27 -9.85
CA MET A 62 -74.68 -7.77 -8.47
C MET A 62 -74.17 -9.21 -8.47
N ASN A 63 -73.01 -9.45 -7.86
CA ASN A 63 -72.52 -10.79 -7.67
C ASN A 63 -73.14 -11.39 -6.40
N LEU A 64 -74.35 -11.93 -6.54
CA LEU A 64 -75.15 -12.52 -5.46
C LEU A 64 -74.41 -13.63 -4.69
N ILE A 65 -73.57 -14.40 -5.38
CA ILE A 65 -72.79 -15.48 -4.77
C ILE A 65 -71.73 -14.90 -3.82
N GLU A 66 -71.03 -13.85 -4.23
CA GLU A 66 -70.03 -13.18 -3.40
C GLU A 66 -70.66 -12.44 -2.21
N ILE A 67 -71.84 -11.83 -2.40
CA ILE A 67 -72.61 -11.21 -1.32
C ILE A 67 -73.01 -12.27 -0.27
N PHE A 68 -73.46 -13.44 -0.73
CA PHE A 68 -73.79 -14.57 0.14
C PHE A 68 -72.58 -15.04 0.95
N LYS A 69 -71.44 -15.30 0.30
CA LYS A 69 -70.19 -15.68 0.99
C LYS A 69 -69.73 -14.61 1.98
N SER A 70 -69.84 -13.33 1.62
CA SER A 70 -69.52 -12.20 2.50
C SER A 70 -70.38 -12.19 3.77
N SER A 71 -71.67 -12.54 3.66
CA SER A 71 -72.57 -12.58 4.82
C SER A 71 -72.21 -13.70 5.81
N ILE A 72 -71.75 -14.84 5.30
CA ILE A 72 -71.27 -15.98 6.11
C ILE A 72 -69.99 -15.60 6.85
N VAL A 73 -69.00 -15.03 6.13
CA VAL A 73 -67.74 -14.57 6.72
C VAL A 73 -68.00 -13.50 7.79
N ALA A 74 -68.89 -12.55 7.51
CA ALA A 74 -69.28 -11.50 8.47
C ALA A 74 -69.89 -12.10 9.75
N SER A 75 -70.82 -13.06 9.61
CA SER A 75 -71.46 -13.73 10.74
C SER A 75 -70.44 -14.50 11.59
N HIS A 76 -69.53 -15.23 10.94
CA HIS A 76 -68.50 -15.97 11.64
C HIS A 76 -67.50 -15.05 12.35
N LEU A 77 -67.05 -13.97 11.71
CA LEU A 77 -66.20 -12.96 12.35
C LEU A 77 -66.87 -12.32 13.56
N CYS A 78 -68.19 -12.14 13.52
CA CYS A 78 -68.98 -11.66 14.65
C CYS A 78 -68.94 -12.62 15.83
N ASN A 79 -69.16 -13.90 15.57
CA ASN A 79 -69.11 -14.91 16.62
C ASN A 79 -67.69 -15.04 17.21
N GLU A 80 -66.68 -15.06 16.35
CA GLU A 80 -65.28 -15.13 16.76
C GLU A 80 -64.88 -13.93 17.63
N SER A 81 -65.41 -12.73 17.35
CA SER A 81 -65.11 -11.54 18.17
C SER A 81 -65.78 -11.57 19.56
N ARG A 82 -66.55 -12.61 19.89
CA ARG A 82 -67.36 -12.77 21.12
C ARG A 82 -68.27 -11.56 21.37
N ASN A 83 -68.84 -11.01 20.30
CA ASN A 83 -69.73 -9.86 20.39
C ASN A 83 -71.12 -10.30 20.89
N PRO A 84 -71.58 -9.83 22.07
CA PRO A 84 -72.86 -10.24 22.64
C PRO A 84 -74.07 -9.78 21.79
N ASN A 85 -73.89 -8.79 20.91
CA ASN A 85 -74.95 -8.20 20.09
C ASN A 85 -74.94 -8.68 18.63
N CYS A 86 -74.33 -9.83 18.31
CA CYS A 86 -74.19 -10.31 16.93
C CYS A 86 -75.50 -10.43 16.14
N VAL A 87 -76.63 -10.57 16.83
CA VAL A 87 -77.96 -10.65 16.22
C VAL A 87 -78.44 -9.27 15.74
N GLU A 88 -77.99 -8.17 16.36
CA GLU A 88 -78.47 -6.80 16.09
C GLU A 88 -77.41 -5.89 15.45
N SER A 89 -76.13 -6.06 15.80
CA SER A 89 -75.06 -5.24 15.22
C SER A 89 -73.70 -5.93 15.27
N PHE A 90 -72.93 -5.73 14.20
CA PHE A 90 -71.54 -6.17 14.10
C PHE A 90 -70.59 -4.95 14.03
N PRO A 91 -70.40 -4.21 15.15
CA PRO A 91 -69.60 -2.99 15.15
C PRO A 91 -68.12 -3.20 15.40
N LYS A 92 -67.71 -4.37 15.90
CA LYS A 92 -66.32 -4.64 16.26
C LYS A 92 -65.83 -6.00 15.79
N ILE A 93 -64.70 -5.97 15.09
CA ILE A 93 -63.89 -7.14 14.75
C ILE A 93 -62.73 -7.19 15.75
N ASN A 94 -62.64 -8.27 16.51
CA ASN A 94 -61.54 -8.50 17.44
C ASN A 94 -60.88 -9.85 17.15
N LEU A 95 -59.76 -9.78 16.43
CA LEU A 95 -58.91 -10.91 16.10
C LEU A 95 -57.54 -10.81 16.78
N ARG A 96 -57.46 -10.09 17.90
CA ARG A 96 -56.23 -9.93 18.67
C ARG A 96 -55.72 -11.28 19.19
N SER A 97 -54.41 -11.52 19.07
CA SER A 97 -53.75 -12.74 19.56
C SER A 97 -54.32 -14.04 18.97
N ARG A 98 -54.71 -14.00 17.69
CA ARG A 98 -55.19 -15.12 16.88
C ARG A 98 -54.34 -15.33 15.61
N PRO A 99 -53.07 -15.76 15.76
CA PRO A 99 -52.10 -15.78 14.67
C PRO A 99 -52.44 -16.71 13.50
N MET A 100 -53.30 -17.72 13.69
CA MET A 100 -53.78 -18.59 12.58
C MET A 100 -55.05 -18.06 11.91
N ILE A 101 -55.90 -17.37 12.67
CA ILE A 101 -57.23 -16.95 12.22
C ILE A 101 -57.17 -15.58 11.52
N ALA A 102 -56.39 -14.65 12.06
CA ALA A 102 -56.27 -13.31 11.48
C ALA A 102 -55.76 -13.30 10.03
N PRO A 103 -54.69 -14.04 9.65
CA PRO A 103 -54.27 -14.13 8.25
C PRO A 103 -55.33 -14.76 7.34
N LEU A 104 -56.03 -15.80 7.82
CA LEU A 104 -57.10 -16.46 7.07
C LEU A 104 -58.25 -15.50 6.76
N TYR A 105 -58.67 -14.68 7.73
CA TYR A 105 -59.74 -13.71 7.46
C TYR A 105 -59.32 -12.53 6.60
N LEU A 106 -58.04 -12.13 6.69
CA LEU A 106 -57.49 -11.10 5.81
C LEU A 106 -57.43 -11.55 4.34
N SER A 107 -57.35 -12.86 4.06
CA SER A 107 -57.35 -13.37 2.68
C SER A 107 -58.73 -13.35 1.99
N PHE A 108 -59.83 -13.16 2.74
CA PHE A 108 -61.17 -13.01 2.16
C PHE A 108 -61.40 -11.59 1.62
N HIS A 109 -60.73 -11.24 0.52
CA HIS A 109 -60.79 -9.92 -0.11
C HIS A 109 -62.22 -9.40 -0.39
N PHE A 110 -63.16 -10.29 -0.74
CA PHE A 110 -64.55 -9.92 -1.01
C PHE A 110 -65.26 -9.34 0.21
N PHE A 111 -64.97 -9.84 1.42
CA PHE A 111 -65.58 -9.35 2.65
C PHE A 111 -65.21 -7.89 2.89
N TRP A 112 -63.92 -7.57 2.73
CA TRP A 112 -63.39 -6.21 2.90
C TRP A 112 -63.91 -5.26 1.82
N LYS A 113 -63.97 -5.72 0.56
CA LYS A 113 -64.56 -4.97 -0.56
C LYS A 113 -66.01 -4.55 -0.28
N TYR A 114 -66.81 -5.42 0.33
CA TYR A 114 -68.20 -5.14 0.69
C TYR A 114 -68.38 -4.85 2.19
N CYS A 115 -67.36 -4.29 2.83
CA CYS A 115 -67.32 -4.13 4.29
C CYS A 115 -68.62 -3.50 4.85
N PRO A 116 -69.29 -4.17 5.81
CA PRO A 116 -70.49 -3.66 6.45
C PRO A 116 -70.31 -2.27 7.08
N LEU A 117 -71.27 -1.37 6.85
CA LEU A 117 -71.27 -0.02 7.43
C LEU A 117 -71.36 -0.03 8.97
N SER A 118 -71.79 -1.14 9.56
CA SER A 118 -71.85 -1.30 11.01
C SER A 118 -70.47 -1.34 11.65
N ILE A 119 -69.41 -1.76 10.94
CA ILE A 119 -68.08 -1.97 11.52
C ILE A 119 -67.41 -0.62 11.82
N LEU A 120 -67.16 -0.40 13.11
CA LEU A 120 -66.51 0.80 13.65
C LEU A 120 -65.11 0.50 14.17
N SER A 121 -64.79 -0.73 14.57
CA SER A 121 -63.50 -1.06 15.19
C SER A 121 -62.95 -2.39 14.70
N ILE A 122 -61.65 -2.41 14.37
CA ILE A 122 -60.91 -3.59 13.95
C ILE A 122 -59.62 -3.70 14.78
N ASP A 123 -59.47 -4.80 15.51
CA ASP A 123 -58.25 -5.13 16.26
C ASP A 123 -57.64 -6.41 15.69
N LEU A 124 -56.47 -6.24 15.05
CA LEU A 124 -55.64 -7.27 14.43
C LEU A 124 -54.26 -7.34 15.12
N SER A 125 -54.15 -6.83 16.35
CA SER A 125 -52.88 -6.74 17.05
C SER A 125 -52.37 -8.11 17.53
N ASN A 126 -51.04 -8.22 17.66
CA ASN A 126 -50.36 -9.39 18.23
C ASN A 126 -50.62 -10.71 17.47
N ASN A 127 -50.50 -10.69 16.14
CA ASN A 127 -50.82 -11.83 15.28
C ASN A 127 -49.63 -12.36 14.46
N SER A 128 -48.43 -11.77 14.60
CA SER A 128 -47.27 -12.09 13.77
C SER A 128 -47.57 -11.98 12.26
N LEU A 129 -48.46 -11.05 11.88
CA LEU A 129 -48.80 -10.81 10.46
C LEU A 129 -47.56 -10.31 9.72
N LYS A 130 -47.31 -10.83 8.51
CA LYS A 130 -46.17 -10.48 7.65
C LYS A 130 -46.63 -9.89 6.33
N GLY A 131 -45.72 -9.17 5.67
CA GLY A 131 -45.97 -8.51 4.39
C GLY A 131 -46.45 -7.07 4.55
N GLY A 132 -46.93 -6.49 3.44
CA GLY A 132 -47.36 -5.10 3.38
C GLY A 132 -48.57 -4.78 4.25
N PHE A 133 -48.88 -3.48 4.39
CA PHE A 133 -50.10 -3.02 5.04
C PHE A 133 -51.35 -3.64 4.38
N PRO A 134 -52.31 -4.21 5.14
CA PRO A 134 -53.54 -4.80 4.59
C PRO A 134 -54.50 -3.71 4.09
N VAL A 135 -54.29 -3.24 2.86
CA VAL A 135 -55.02 -2.13 2.24
C VAL A 135 -56.53 -2.34 2.19
N ASP A 136 -56.99 -3.59 2.02
CA ASP A 136 -58.43 -3.89 1.88
C ASP A 136 -59.22 -3.51 3.13
N VAL A 137 -58.60 -3.53 4.31
CA VAL A 137 -59.24 -3.12 5.58
C VAL A 137 -59.69 -1.65 5.54
N LEU A 138 -59.05 -0.83 4.68
CA LEU A 138 -59.40 0.58 4.49
C LEU A 138 -60.69 0.78 3.68
N GLU A 139 -61.25 -0.26 3.05
CA GLU A 139 -62.57 -0.18 2.39
C GLU A 139 -63.70 0.03 3.40
N CYS A 140 -63.50 -0.32 4.68
CA CYS A 140 -64.41 -0.06 5.79
C CYS A 140 -64.47 1.44 6.14
N LYS A 141 -65.14 2.26 5.30
CA LYS A 141 -65.12 3.74 5.43
C LYS A 141 -65.72 4.31 6.72
N GLN A 142 -66.51 3.53 7.47
CA GLN A 142 -67.10 3.94 8.75
C GLN A 142 -66.19 3.64 9.96
N ILE A 143 -65.01 3.07 9.73
CA ILE A 143 -64.08 2.69 10.80
C ILE A 143 -63.63 3.89 11.62
N GLN A 144 -63.67 3.71 12.94
CA GLN A 144 -63.25 4.65 13.97
C GLN A 144 -61.94 4.23 14.64
N ALA A 145 -61.70 2.91 14.76
CA ALA A 145 -60.51 2.36 15.40
C ALA A 145 -59.89 1.21 14.61
N LEU A 146 -58.59 1.31 14.29
CA LEU A 146 -57.80 0.28 13.63
C LEU A 146 -56.51 0.01 14.41
N ASP A 147 -56.36 -1.18 14.97
CA ASP A 147 -55.13 -1.63 15.64
C ASP A 147 -54.46 -2.77 14.85
N LEU A 148 -53.26 -2.50 14.34
CA LEU A 148 -52.38 -3.44 13.63
C LEU A 148 -51.05 -3.63 14.38
N SER A 149 -50.98 -3.22 15.64
CA SER A 149 -49.73 -3.22 16.41
C SER A 149 -49.22 -4.62 16.74
N ARG A 150 -47.92 -4.72 17.01
CA ARG A 150 -47.25 -5.98 17.39
C ARG A 150 -47.42 -7.05 16.31
N ASN A 151 -47.06 -6.70 15.09
CA ASN A 151 -46.98 -7.60 13.96
C ASN A 151 -45.60 -7.44 13.29
N ASP A 152 -45.35 -8.23 12.25
CA ASP A 152 -44.14 -8.19 11.44
C ASP A 152 -44.43 -7.55 10.07
N LEU A 153 -45.36 -6.57 10.03
CA LEU A 153 -45.74 -5.89 8.78
C LEU A 153 -44.62 -4.97 8.32
N ASP A 154 -44.35 -4.94 7.02
CA ASP A 154 -43.28 -4.18 6.40
C ASP A 154 -43.75 -3.40 5.16
N GLY A 155 -42.82 -2.78 4.43
CA GLY A 155 -43.14 -1.97 3.25
C GLY A 155 -43.73 -0.59 3.56
N GLU A 156 -44.37 0.02 2.57
CA GLU A 156 -44.93 1.38 2.68
C GLU A 156 -46.35 1.37 3.25
N VAL A 157 -46.67 2.35 4.10
CA VAL A 157 -48.03 2.57 4.61
C VAL A 157 -48.80 3.48 3.65
N PRO A 158 -50.03 3.12 3.23
CA PRO A 158 -50.80 3.84 2.21
C PRO A 158 -51.43 5.13 2.77
N PHE A 159 -50.60 6.07 3.21
CA PHE A 159 -51.01 7.30 3.89
C PHE A 159 -52.11 8.10 3.17
N ARG A 160 -52.09 8.10 1.83
CA ARG A 160 -53.07 8.82 1.00
C ARG A 160 -54.52 8.36 1.23
N ILE A 161 -54.72 7.06 1.49
CA ILE A 161 -56.06 6.47 1.66
C ILE A 161 -56.65 6.80 3.04
N PHE A 162 -55.81 7.05 4.06
CA PHE A 162 -56.28 7.43 5.39
C PHE A 162 -57.01 8.78 5.42
N SER A 163 -56.77 9.64 4.42
CA SER A 163 -57.52 10.89 4.25
C SER A 163 -59.01 10.65 3.96
N ASP A 164 -59.34 9.55 3.28
CA ASP A 164 -60.73 9.19 2.93
C ASP A 164 -61.51 8.61 4.11
N LEU A 165 -60.81 8.21 5.18
CA LEU A 165 -61.37 7.68 6.41
C LEU A 165 -61.65 8.81 7.41
N ALA A 166 -62.68 9.62 7.17
CA ALA A 166 -63.01 10.79 8.00
C ALA A 166 -63.31 10.43 9.47
N ASN A 167 -63.83 9.24 9.74
CA ASN A 167 -64.24 8.81 11.08
C ASN A 167 -63.13 8.14 11.91
N LEU A 168 -61.97 7.83 11.30
CA LEU A 168 -60.87 7.16 11.98
C LEU A 168 -60.21 8.07 13.02
N THR A 169 -60.33 7.71 14.30
CA THR A 169 -59.78 8.47 15.43
C THR A 169 -58.65 7.72 16.13
N VAL A 170 -58.68 6.38 16.11
CA VAL A 170 -57.66 5.53 16.69
C VAL A 170 -56.99 4.71 15.59
N LEU A 171 -55.69 4.92 15.40
CA LEU A 171 -54.84 4.11 14.54
C LEU A 171 -53.66 3.66 15.38
N ASN A 172 -53.29 2.39 15.36
CA ASN A 172 -52.10 1.90 16.06
C ASN A 172 -51.29 0.95 15.15
N LEU A 173 -50.09 1.39 14.77
CA LEU A 173 -49.15 0.68 13.91
C LEU A 173 -47.86 0.32 14.66
N SER A 174 -47.82 0.52 15.98
CA SER A 174 -46.61 0.35 16.79
C SER A 174 -46.10 -1.10 16.74
N TYR A 175 -44.79 -1.28 16.92
CA TYR A 175 -44.14 -2.59 16.87
C TYR A 175 -44.43 -3.33 15.55
N ASN A 176 -43.97 -2.74 14.45
CA ASN A 176 -43.96 -3.27 13.08
C ASN A 176 -42.64 -2.85 12.40
N GLN A 177 -42.46 -3.17 11.12
CA GLN A 177 -41.23 -2.97 10.35
C GLN A 177 -41.46 -2.17 9.06
N PHE A 178 -42.37 -1.20 9.08
CA PHE A 178 -42.66 -0.35 7.92
C PHE A 178 -41.45 0.51 7.50
N SER A 179 -41.40 0.86 6.23
CA SER A 179 -40.36 1.69 5.63
C SER A 179 -40.54 3.17 5.96
N GLU A 180 -39.42 3.89 6.12
CA GLU A 180 -39.43 5.32 6.43
C GLU A 180 -40.19 6.11 5.34
N SER A 181 -41.20 6.88 5.75
CA SER A 181 -42.05 7.64 4.82
C SER A 181 -41.44 9.01 4.48
N ARG A 182 -41.60 9.47 3.23
CA ARG A 182 -41.20 10.83 2.84
C ARG A 182 -42.01 11.86 3.64
N ILE A 183 -41.30 12.81 4.24
CA ILE A 183 -41.82 13.85 5.17
C ILE A 183 -43.01 14.64 4.60
N SER A 184 -43.13 14.75 3.28
CA SER A 184 -44.21 15.45 2.59
C SER A 184 -45.58 14.76 2.65
N ASP A 185 -45.64 13.43 2.66
CA ASP A 185 -46.91 12.68 2.64
C ASP A 185 -47.42 12.35 4.07
N SER A 186 -46.58 12.53 5.08
CA SER A 186 -46.83 12.05 6.45
C SER A 186 -47.23 13.14 7.46
N GLY A 187 -47.08 14.43 7.10
CA GLY A 187 -47.26 15.57 8.01
C GLY A 187 -48.68 15.76 8.56
N LEU A 188 -49.72 15.36 7.81
CA LEU A 188 -51.12 15.46 8.26
C LEU A 188 -51.53 14.32 9.20
N ILE A 189 -50.96 13.13 9.01
CA ILE A 189 -51.35 11.91 9.76
C ILE A 189 -50.67 11.87 11.13
N PHE A 190 -49.42 12.31 11.22
CA PHE A 190 -48.75 12.50 12.51
C PHE A 190 -49.36 13.62 13.37
N LYS A 191 -50.16 14.52 12.78
CA LYS A 191 -50.98 15.48 13.54
C LYS A 191 -52.31 14.89 13.98
N ARG A 192 -52.90 13.99 13.17
CA ARG A 192 -54.20 13.37 13.44
C ARG A 192 -54.15 12.27 14.51
N PHE A 193 -53.06 11.49 14.55
CA PHE A 193 -52.91 10.37 15.47
C PHE A 193 -51.75 10.56 16.46
N ASN A 194 -51.87 9.99 17.65
CA ASN A 194 -50.84 10.11 18.69
C ASN A 194 -49.54 9.40 18.26
N SER A 195 -48.39 10.02 18.56
CA SER A 195 -47.04 9.46 18.37
C SER A 195 -46.85 8.04 18.94
N SER A 196 -47.53 7.69 20.03
CA SER A 196 -47.48 6.34 20.62
C SER A 196 -47.89 5.23 19.63
N SER A 197 -48.80 5.57 18.72
CA SER A 197 -49.30 4.71 17.65
C SER A 197 -48.22 4.28 16.65
N PHE A 198 -47.08 4.96 16.62
CA PHE A 198 -46.02 4.72 15.64
C PHE A 198 -44.69 4.31 16.30
N ILE A 199 -44.67 4.09 17.62
CA ILE A 199 -43.46 3.67 18.33
C ILE A 199 -42.98 2.33 17.77
N SER A 200 -41.68 2.26 17.44
CA SER A 200 -41.06 1.05 16.90
C SER A 200 -41.79 0.47 15.69
N SER A 201 -42.45 1.31 14.89
CA SER A 201 -43.14 0.90 13.66
C SER A 201 -42.23 0.92 12.42
N GLY A 202 -41.03 1.50 12.52
CA GLY A 202 -40.14 1.80 11.38
C GLY A 202 -40.41 3.15 10.69
N LEU A 203 -41.58 3.75 10.92
CA LEU A 203 -42.00 5.03 10.32
C LEU A 203 -41.34 6.28 10.94
N LEU A 204 -40.93 6.20 12.21
CA LEU A 204 -40.32 7.32 12.93
C LEU A 204 -38.79 7.22 12.88
N PRO A 205 -38.07 8.32 12.57
CA PRO A 205 -36.61 8.33 12.57
C PRO A 205 -36.09 8.05 13.98
N ASN A 206 -35.29 6.98 14.13
CA ASN A 206 -34.77 6.57 15.41
C ASN A 206 -33.64 7.50 15.88
N HIS A 207 -33.96 8.47 16.74
CA HIS A 207 -33.03 9.49 17.25
C HIS A 207 -31.70 8.96 17.81
N ARG A 208 -31.65 7.73 18.36
CA ARG A 208 -30.40 7.13 18.86
C ARG A 208 -29.41 6.80 17.73
N LYS A 209 -29.90 6.33 16.58
CA LYS A 209 -29.05 6.01 15.42
C LYS A 209 -28.44 7.27 14.81
N HIS A 210 -29.19 8.38 14.77
CA HIS A 210 -28.68 9.65 14.24
C HIS A 210 -27.64 10.30 15.16
N LYS A 211 -27.84 10.27 16.49
CA LYS A 211 -26.85 10.80 17.45
C LYS A 211 -25.49 10.10 17.33
N MET A 212 -25.46 8.77 17.20
CA MET A 212 -24.19 8.04 17.03
C MET A 212 -23.47 8.40 15.72
N LYS A 213 -24.21 8.52 14.61
CA LYS A 213 -23.61 8.94 13.32
C LYS A 213 -23.01 10.34 13.40
N VAL A 214 -23.69 11.29 14.05
CA VAL A 214 -23.20 12.66 14.22
C VAL A 214 -21.96 12.72 15.10
N VAL A 215 -21.92 11.98 16.21
CA VAL A 215 -20.75 11.93 17.10
C VAL A 215 -19.53 11.35 16.39
N ILE A 216 -19.70 10.27 15.62
CA ILE A 216 -18.61 9.67 14.84
C ILE A 216 -18.07 10.66 13.79
N LEU A 217 -18.95 11.40 13.11
CA LEU A 217 -18.56 12.38 12.10
C LEU A 217 -17.86 13.61 12.70
N LEU A 218 -18.39 14.17 13.79
CA LEU A 218 -17.88 15.43 14.36
C LEU A 218 -16.68 15.25 15.28
N ILE A 219 -16.55 14.10 15.95
CA ILE A 219 -15.48 13.85 16.92
C ILE A 219 -14.52 12.79 16.42
N GLY A 220 -15.05 11.67 15.92
CA GLY A 220 -14.24 10.55 15.45
C GLY A 220 -13.37 10.88 14.25
N PHE A 221 -13.94 11.53 13.23
CA PHE A 221 -13.20 11.88 12.00
C PHE A 221 -12.06 12.88 12.25
N PRO A 222 -12.23 13.99 12.99
CA PRO A 222 -11.10 14.88 13.30
C PRO A 222 -9.98 14.21 14.09
N ILE A 223 -10.31 13.36 15.08
CA ILE A 223 -9.30 12.62 15.85
C ILE A 223 -8.51 11.69 14.93
N LEU A 224 -9.18 10.98 14.02
CA LEU A 224 -8.53 10.12 13.04
C LEU A 224 -7.56 10.91 12.14
N VAL A 225 -7.98 12.08 11.66
CA VAL A 225 -7.14 12.96 10.84
C VAL A 225 -5.91 13.42 11.63
N ILE A 226 -6.07 13.84 12.90
CA ILE A 226 -4.95 14.26 13.75
C ILE A 226 -3.96 13.10 13.97
N LEU A 227 -4.46 11.89 14.26
CA LEU A 227 -3.62 10.71 14.43
C LEU A 227 -2.87 10.35 13.14
N MET A 228 -3.54 10.46 11.99
CA MET A 228 -2.92 10.23 10.68
C MET A 228 -1.81 11.25 10.40
N VAL A 229 -2.06 12.54 10.64
CA VAL A 229 -1.06 13.60 10.47
C VAL A 229 0.12 13.39 11.41
N TRP A 230 -0.13 13.03 12.67
CA TRP A 230 0.93 12.73 13.63
C TRP A 230 1.77 11.52 13.21
N PHE A 231 1.12 10.45 12.75
CA PHE A 231 1.80 9.25 12.24
C PHE A 231 2.64 9.56 10.98
N LEU A 232 2.10 10.33 10.04
CA LEU A 232 2.82 10.76 8.84
C LEU A 232 4.01 11.66 9.22
N ALA A 233 3.83 12.60 10.14
CA ALA A 233 4.93 13.43 10.65
C ALA A 233 6.01 12.57 11.30
N TRP A 234 5.63 11.63 12.16
CA TRP A 234 6.54 10.67 12.78
C TRP A 234 7.33 9.87 11.74
N LEU A 235 6.65 9.35 10.70
CA LEU A 235 7.31 8.67 9.58
C LEU A 235 8.29 9.60 8.85
N CYS A 236 7.91 10.85 8.57
CA CYS A 236 8.80 11.82 7.93
C CYS A 236 10.07 12.09 8.75
N PHE A 237 9.97 12.13 10.08
CA PHE A 237 11.11 12.41 10.97
C PHE A 237 11.98 11.18 11.23
N HIS A 238 11.41 9.99 11.40
CA HIS A 238 12.15 8.77 11.77
C HIS A 238 12.54 7.88 10.58
N ARG A 239 11.74 7.86 9.51
CA ARG A 239 11.94 7.00 8.35
C ARG A 239 11.75 7.78 7.02
N PRO A 240 12.62 8.77 6.73
CA PRO A 240 12.55 9.55 5.49
C PRO A 240 12.78 8.71 4.22
N ASP A 241 13.20 7.46 4.36
CA ASP A 241 13.28 6.46 3.30
C ASP A 241 11.91 6.11 2.69
N PHE A 242 10.80 6.30 3.40
CA PHE A 242 9.46 6.16 2.80
C PHE A 242 9.01 7.39 2.00
N LEU A 243 9.73 8.52 2.09
CA LEU A 243 9.37 9.72 1.35
C LEU A 243 9.71 9.58 -0.14
N PRO A 244 8.89 10.16 -1.03
CA PRO A 244 9.21 10.33 -2.45
C PRO A 244 10.61 10.92 -2.63
N ARG A 245 11.34 10.47 -3.66
CA ARG A 245 12.74 10.88 -3.93
C ARG A 245 12.95 12.40 -3.94
N ILE A 246 11.92 13.17 -4.31
CA ILE A 246 11.93 14.64 -4.40
C ILE A 246 12.05 15.30 -3.02
N LEU A 247 11.49 14.70 -1.97
CA LEU A 247 11.48 15.23 -0.60
C LEU A 247 12.68 14.77 0.23
N ARG A 248 13.54 13.88 -0.29
CA ARG A 248 14.73 13.41 0.42
C ARG A 248 15.79 14.52 0.44
N ARG A 249 16.42 14.72 1.60
CA ARG A 249 17.65 15.52 1.68
C ARG A 249 18.71 14.84 0.82
N LYS A 250 19.03 15.44 -0.33
CA LYS A 250 20.07 14.94 -1.25
C LYS A 250 21.33 14.60 -0.43
N HIS A 251 21.81 13.36 -0.57
CA HIS A 251 23.05 12.84 0.03
C HIS A 251 23.09 12.60 1.56
N LYS A 252 22.03 12.89 2.34
CA LYS A 252 22.04 12.64 3.81
C LYS A 252 21.23 11.40 4.20
N PHE A 253 21.91 10.41 4.76
CA PHE A 253 21.34 9.16 5.26
C PHE A 253 21.09 9.22 6.78
N THR A 254 20.05 8.55 7.26
CA THR A 254 19.80 8.37 8.70
C THR A 254 20.39 7.03 9.18
N PRO A 255 20.73 6.89 10.48
CA PRO A 255 21.20 5.61 11.02
C PRO A 255 20.22 4.47 10.75
N ALA A 256 18.91 4.72 10.84
CA ALA A 256 17.87 3.73 10.59
C ALA A 256 17.87 3.22 9.13
N MET A 257 18.23 4.06 8.16
CA MET A 257 18.39 3.67 6.76
C MET A 257 19.57 2.72 6.59
N LEU A 258 20.70 3.03 7.23
CA LEU A 258 21.91 2.20 7.15
C LEU A 258 21.72 0.87 7.86
N VAL A 259 21.13 0.87 9.06
CA VAL A 259 20.74 -0.35 9.79
C VAL A 259 19.85 -1.25 8.93
N ALA A 260 18.86 -0.69 8.24
CA ALA A 260 18.00 -1.48 7.36
C ALA A 260 18.74 -2.01 6.12
N ALA A 261 19.64 -1.21 5.55
CA ALA A 261 20.40 -1.59 4.36
C ALA A 261 21.45 -2.67 4.62
N THR A 262 22.04 -2.71 5.82
CA THR A 262 23.12 -3.64 6.21
C THR A 262 22.64 -4.82 7.05
N ASP A 263 21.33 -5.05 7.15
CA ASP A 263 20.72 -6.08 8.01
C ASP A 263 21.20 -5.98 9.48
N GLY A 264 21.07 -4.78 10.06
CA GLY A 264 21.50 -4.54 11.44
C GLY A 264 23.01 -4.48 11.63
N PHE A 265 23.78 -4.22 10.58
CA PHE A 265 25.25 -4.37 10.57
C PHE A 265 25.70 -5.79 10.95
N SER A 266 24.95 -6.78 10.45
CA SER A 266 25.24 -8.20 10.62
C SER A 266 26.66 -8.55 10.17
N GLU A 267 27.32 -9.47 10.89
CA GLU A 267 28.66 -9.95 10.52
C GLU A 267 28.71 -10.60 9.14
N LYS A 268 27.57 -11.12 8.63
CA LYS A 268 27.47 -11.66 7.27
C LYS A 268 27.72 -10.62 6.19
N ASN A 269 27.42 -9.36 6.48
CA ASN A 269 27.61 -8.23 5.57
C ASN A 269 28.91 -7.46 5.85
N LEU A 270 29.69 -7.86 6.85
CA LEU A 270 30.99 -7.25 7.15
C LEU A 270 32.02 -7.74 6.14
N MET A 271 32.57 -6.82 5.37
CA MET A 271 33.55 -7.12 4.33
C MET A 271 34.98 -6.99 4.83
N VAL A 272 35.24 -5.90 5.55
CA VAL A 272 36.57 -5.60 6.08
C VAL A 272 36.41 -4.95 7.45
N LYS A 273 37.15 -5.45 8.43
CA LYS A 273 37.30 -4.85 9.75
C LYS A 273 38.72 -4.30 9.87
N CYS A 274 38.86 -2.98 9.75
CA CYS A 274 40.12 -2.28 9.96
C CYS A 274 40.14 -1.58 11.32
N GLU A 275 41.32 -1.17 11.77
CA GLU A 275 41.45 -0.35 12.97
C GLU A 275 40.72 0.99 12.77
N GLY A 276 39.59 1.16 13.48
CA GLY A 276 38.78 2.37 13.45
C GLY A 276 37.80 2.51 12.29
N VAL A 277 37.81 1.62 11.28
CA VAL A 277 36.87 1.63 10.14
C VAL A 277 36.35 0.23 9.85
N ASP A 278 35.03 0.10 9.83
CA ASP A 278 34.32 -1.12 9.48
C ASP A 278 33.58 -0.91 8.16
N ILE A 279 33.80 -1.81 7.20
CA ILE A 279 33.20 -1.71 5.87
C ILE A 279 32.14 -2.80 5.72
N TYR A 280 30.91 -2.37 5.47
CA TYR A 280 29.75 -3.25 5.28
C TYR A 280 29.23 -3.21 3.85
N SER A 281 28.71 -4.34 3.38
CA SER A 281 27.83 -4.41 2.23
C SER A 281 26.40 -4.12 2.64
N GLY A 282 25.61 -3.59 1.71
CA GLY A 282 24.20 -3.38 1.95
C GLY A 282 23.42 -3.11 0.68
N VAL A 283 22.10 -3.15 0.79
CA VAL A 283 21.19 -2.80 -0.30
C VAL A 283 20.24 -1.73 0.22
N LEU A 284 20.29 -0.55 -0.39
CA LEU A 284 19.33 0.51 -0.09
C LEU A 284 17.92 0.09 -0.52
N ARG A 285 16.89 0.70 0.07
CA ARG A 285 15.49 0.37 -0.24
C ARG A 285 15.10 0.51 -1.71
N ASP A 286 15.81 1.34 -2.47
CA ASP A 286 15.60 1.50 -3.90
C ASP A 286 16.40 0.50 -4.77
N GLY A 287 16.95 -0.55 -4.15
CA GLY A 287 17.66 -1.64 -4.83
C GLY A 287 19.11 -1.34 -5.15
N ILE A 288 19.62 -0.15 -4.79
CA ILE A 288 21.02 0.22 -5.03
C ILE A 288 21.90 -0.54 -4.04
N GLU A 289 22.80 -1.38 -4.55
CA GLU A 289 23.86 -2.01 -3.76
C GLU A 289 24.85 -0.93 -3.30
N VAL A 290 25.24 -0.94 -2.02
CA VAL A 290 26.12 0.06 -1.43
C VAL A 290 27.21 -0.55 -0.55
N ARG A 291 28.37 0.13 -0.55
CA ARG A 291 29.42 -0.03 0.46
C ARG A 291 29.20 1.04 1.54
N VAL A 292 29.10 0.62 2.80
CA VAL A 292 28.99 1.52 3.94
C VAL A 292 30.27 1.48 4.75
N GLU A 293 31.04 2.56 4.69
CA GLU A 293 32.26 2.73 5.50
C GLU A 293 31.90 3.43 6.81
N MET A 294 31.99 2.71 7.93
CA MET A 294 31.61 3.17 9.26
C MET A 294 32.82 3.39 10.15
N TYR A 295 32.92 4.56 10.77
CA TYR A 295 34.07 4.93 11.61
C TYR A 295 33.74 4.69 13.09
N ARG A 296 34.40 3.72 13.75
CA ARG A 296 34.07 3.21 15.10
C ARG A 296 34.81 3.90 16.26
N ASN A 297 36.04 4.35 16.05
CA ASN A 297 36.85 4.91 17.14
C ASN A 297 36.92 6.43 17.06
N GLY A 298 36.99 7.05 18.25
CA GLY A 298 37.04 8.49 18.42
C GLY A 298 38.01 9.15 17.46
N ILE A 299 37.47 9.83 16.44
CA ILE A 299 38.17 10.92 15.81
C ILE A 299 38.26 12.00 16.89
N ALA A 300 39.27 11.90 17.74
CA ALA A 300 39.66 12.98 18.62
C ALA A 300 39.79 14.24 17.74
N ARG A 301 38.94 15.24 18.02
CA ARG A 301 39.02 16.62 17.51
C ARG A 301 38.72 16.93 16.03
N LYS A 302 38.20 16.06 15.15
CA LYS A 302 37.45 16.61 13.98
C LYS A 302 36.04 16.96 14.42
N SER A 303 35.70 18.25 14.37
CA SER A 303 34.34 18.70 14.69
C SER A 303 33.34 17.97 13.79
N LYS A 304 32.13 17.68 14.29
CA LYS A 304 31.03 17.14 13.46
C LYS A 304 30.83 17.96 12.18
N LYS A 305 31.11 19.27 12.25
CA LYS A 305 31.05 20.21 11.13
C LYS A 305 32.10 19.86 10.07
N GLU A 306 33.36 19.68 10.44
CA GLU A 306 34.44 19.30 9.49
C GLU A 306 34.12 18.01 8.73
N PHE A 307 33.64 16.97 9.42
CA PHE A 307 33.26 15.72 8.75
C PHE A 307 32.11 15.94 7.74
N ILE A 308 31.14 16.79 8.07
CA ILE A 308 30.02 17.10 7.18
C ILE A 308 30.49 17.92 5.97
N GLU A 309 31.36 18.91 6.16
CA GLU A 309 31.95 19.66 5.03
C GLU A 309 32.77 18.75 4.13
N GLU A 310 33.56 17.84 4.71
CA GLU A 310 34.30 16.82 3.97
C GLU A 310 33.36 15.94 3.13
N CYS A 311 32.29 15.41 3.72
CA CYS A 311 31.32 14.60 2.99
C CYS A 311 30.59 15.36 1.87
N LYS A 312 30.28 16.65 2.08
CA LYS A 312 29.64 17.49 1.05
C LYS A 312 30.55 17.64 -0.17
N THR A 313 31.85 17.82 0.04
CA THR A 313 32.84 17.85 -1.04
C THR A 313 32.90 16.50 -1.75
N LEU A 314 33.00 15.40 -0.99
CA LEU A 314 33.10 14.04 -1.55
C LEU A 314 31.89 13.66 -2.42
N THR A 315 30.68 14.11 -2.05
CA THR A 315 29.46 13.82 -2.84
C THR A 315 29.37 14.55 -4.18
N GLN A 316 30.20 15.58 -4.38
CA GLN A 316 30.27 16.34 -5.63
C GLN A 316 31.30 15.76 -6.60
N LEU A 317 32.20 14.88 -6.12
CA LEU A 317 33.18 14.22 -6.97
C LEU A 317 32.47 13.32 -7.99
N SER A 318 32.69 13.59 -9.28
CA SER A 318 32.10 12.81 -10.36
C SER A 318 33.10 12.61 -11.49
N HIS A 319 33.76 11.46 -11.47
CA HIS A 319 34.69 11.08 -12.52
C HIS A 319 34.74 9.56 -12.69
N LYS A 320 34.96 9.08 -13.92
CA LYS A 320 34.96 7.65 -14.27
C LYS A 320 36.03 6.82 -13.56
N ASN A 321 37.06 7.47 -13.00
CA ASN A 321 38.16 6.84 -12.26
C ASN A 321 38.12 7.11 -10.75
N LEU A 322 36.99 7.57 -10.22
CA LEU A 322 36.75 7.76 -8.80
C LEU A 322 35.54 6.92 -8.38
N VAL A 323 35.51 6.44 -7.14
CA VAL A 323 34.29 5.84 -6.60
C VAL A 323 33.20 6.91 -6.44
N LYS A 324 31.94 6.52 -6.69
CA LYS A 324 30.82 7.43 -6.54
C LYS A 324 30.32 7.43 -5.10
N VAL A 325 30.53 8.55 -4.41
CA VAL A 325 29.99 8.75 -3.07
C VAL A 325 28.53 9.17 -3.17
N LEU A 326 27.61 8.33 -2.68
CA LEU A 326 26.18 8.58 -2.72
C LEU A 326 25.75 9.53 -1.61
N GLY A 327 26.41 9.48 -0.45
CA GLY A 327 26.09 10.33 0.67
C GLY A 327 26.79 9.95 1.97
N TRP A 328 26.30 10.52 3.07
CA TRP A 328 26.86 10.32 4.39
C TRP A 328 25.79 10.22 5.47
N CYS A 329 26.15 9.60 6.59
CA CYS A 329 25.41 9.61 7.84
C CYS A 329 26.28 10.19 8.94
N ALA A 330 25.77 11.20 9.66
CA ALA A 330 26.49 11.85 10.76
C ALA A 330 25.55 12.10 11.96
N ASN A 331 25.66 11.24 12.97
CA ASN A 331 24.98 11.35 14.27
C ASN A 331 26.02 11.32 15.42
N ARG A 332 25.57 11.51 16.67
CA ARG A 332 26.42 11.47 17.88
C ARG A 332 27.20 10.15 18.01
N GLN A 333 26.59 9.03 17.62
CA GLN A 333 27.15 7.68 17.78
C GLN A 333 27.59 7.02 16.46
N MET A 334 27.28 7.61 15.31
CA MET A 334 27.51 6.97 14.01
C MET A 334 27.99 8.00 13.00
N ARG A 335 29.15 7.72 12.39
CA ARG A 335 29.68 8.43 11.23
C ARG A 335 29.92 7.39 10.15
N ALA A 336 29.31 7.59 8.99
CA ALA A 336 29.47 6.67 7.87
C ALA A 336 29.42 7.41 6.54
N ILE A 337 30.15 6.88 5.56
CA ILE A 337 30.08 7.28 4.16
C ILE A 337 29.42 6.14 3.38
N VAL A 338 28.50 6.50 2.49
CA VAL A 338 27.75 5.57 1.65
C VAL A 338 28.28 5.71 0.22
N ILE A 339 28.86 4.65 -0.30
CA ILE A 339 29.48 4.59 -1.61
C ILE A 339 28.69 3.59 -2.46
N GLU A 340 28.54 3.87 -3.74
CA GLU A 340 27.94 2.90 -4.68
C GLU A 340 28.75 1.60 -4.65
N TRP A 341 28.07 0.46 -4.39
CA TRP A 341 28.76 -0.82 -4.45
C TRP A 341 29.00 -1.15 -5.91
N SER A 342 30.22 -1.54 -6.19
CA SER A 342 30.55 -2.11 -7.46
C SER A 342 31.45 -3.33 -7.19
N LYS A 343 31.35 -4.34 -8.07
CA LYS A 343 31.99 -5.64 -7.87
C LYS A 343 33.49 -5.56 -8.22
N GLU A 344 34.20 -4.64 -7.57
CA GLU A 344 35.65 -4.45 -7.68
C GLU A 344 36.41 -5.28 -6.66
N GLU A 345 37.63 -5.64 -7.04
CA GLU A 345 38.68 -6.06 -6.13
C GLU A 345 39.73 -4.95 -5.99
N SER A 346 40.59 -5.02 -4.97
CA SER A 346 41.71 -4.09 -4.90
C SER A 346 42.75 -4.40 -5.98
N VAL A 347 43.47 -3.36 -6.42
CA VAL A 347 44.59 -3.52 -7.37
C VAL A 347 45.66 -4.44 -6.78
N ASP A 348 45.83 -4.43 -5.45
CA ASP A 348 46.73 -5.33 -4.74
C ASP A 348 46.37 -6.82 -4.87
N MET A 349 45.08 -7.15 -4.70
CA MET A 349 44.59 -8.51 -4.92
C MET A 349 44.73 -8.93 -6.39
N TRP A 350 44.47 -8.00 -7.32
CA TRP A 350 44.62 -8.25 -8.75
C TRP A 350 46.07 -8.57 -9.13
N LEU A 351 47.05 -7.85 -8.56
CA LEU A 351 48.48 -8.08 -8.81
C LEU A 351 48.99 -9.39 -8.19
N SER A 352 48.38 -9.85 -7.08
CA SER A 352 48.82 -11.03 -6.34
C SER A 352 48.31 -12.37 -6.89
N ARG A 353 47.37 -12.39 -7.84
CA ARG A 353 46.79 -13.63 -8.38
C ARG A 353 47.60 -14.25 -9.52
N LEU A 354 47.57 -13.58 -10.67
CA LEU A 354 48.26 -13.96 -11.89
C LEU A 354 48.89 -12.68 -12.42
N PRO A 355 50.20 -12.64 -12.71
CA PRO A 355 50.89 -11.43 -13.14
C PRO A 355 50.17 -10.80 -14.33
N PRO A 356 49.53 -9.62 -14.17
CA PRO A 356 48.75 -9.07 -15.26
C PRO A 356 49.66 -8.58 -16.39
N PRO A 357 49.26 -8.72 -17.66
CA PRO A 357 50.04 -8.25 -18.79
C PRO A 357 50.37 -6.76 -18.70
N TRP A 358 51.55 -6.38 -19.21
CA TRP A 358 52.05 -4.99 -19.22
C TRP A 358 50.99 -3.98 -19.71
N LYS A 359 50.32 -4.32 -20.82
CA LYS A 359 49.25 -3.50 -21.41
C LYS A 359 48.12 -3.18 -20.43
N HIS A 360 47.71 -4.15 -19.61
CA HIS A 360 46.66 -3.95 -18.61
C HIS A 360 47.16 -3.09 -17.45
N ARG A 361 48.40 -3.31 -16.99
CA ARG A 361 49.04 -2.48 -15.96
C ARG A 361 49.11 -1.01 -16.38
N MET A 362 49.54 -0.73 -17.61
CA MET A 362 49.62 0.64 -18.13
C MET A 362 48.24 1.27 -18.38
N LYS A 363 47.23 0.47 -18.75
CA LYS A 363 45.84 0.94 -18.83
C LYS A 363 45.32 1.39 -17.46
N VAL A 364 45.62 0.64 -16.41
CA VAL A 364 45.29 0.99 -15.02
C VAL A 364 46.05 2.23 -14.59
N ALA A 365 47.37 2.29 -14.80
CA ALA A 365 48.17 3.46 -14.46
C ALA A 365 47.64 4.74 -15.15
N LYS A 366 47.27 4.63 -16.43
CA LYS A 366 46.66 5.74 -17.17
C LYS A 366 45.36 6.21 -16.51
N GLY A 367 44.46 5.31 -16.16
CA GLY A 367 43.19 5.68 -15.52
C GLY A 367 43.38 6.32 -14.13
N VAL A 368 44.41 5.91 -13.38
CA VAL A 368 44.76 6.56 -12.11
C VAL A 368 45.20 8.00 -12.35
N VAL A 369 46.10 8.25 -13.31
CA VAL A 369 46.53 9.62 -13.65
C VAL A 369 45.37 10.46 -14.18
N GLU A 370 44.45 9.89 -14.97
CA GLU A 370 43.23 10.58 -15.40
C GLU A 370 42.39 11.05 -14.19
N GLY A 371 42.27 10.22 -13.16
CA GLY A 371 41.62 10.60 -11.90
C GLY A 371 42.38 11.67 -11.11
N MET A 372 43.72 11.58 -11.09
CA MET A 372 44.56 12.58 -10.44
C MET A 372 44.44 13.96 -11.08
N VAL A 373 44.45 14.03 -12.42
CA VAL A 373 44.31 15.29 -13.17
C VAL A 373 42.99 15.98 -12.83
N TYR A 374 41.89 15.22 -12.86
CA TYR A 374 40.58 15.73 -12.43
C TYR A 374 40.60 16.27 -10.99
N LEU A 375 41.23 15.55 -10.05
CA LEU A 375 41.30 16.00 -8.66
C LEU A 375 42.18 17.25 -8.50
N GLU A 376 43.27 17.38 -9.24
CA GLU A 376 44.13 18.57 -9.19
C GLU A 376 43.46 19.80 -9.82
N GLU A 377 42.77 19.64 -10.95
CA GLU A 377 42.12 20.73 -11.67
C GLU A 377 40.83 21.22 -11.00
N GLU A 378 39.94 20.29 -10.60
CA GLU A 378 38.60 20.62 -10.10
C GLU A 378 38.52 20.64 -8.55
N TRP A 379 39.38 19.88 -7.86
CA TRP A 379 39.29 19.64 -6.41
C TRP A 379 40.64 19.67 -5.67
N PRO A 380 41.46 20.73 -5.80
CA PRO A 380 42.84 20.76 -5.30
C PRO A 380 42.98 20.60 -3.77
N SER A 381 41.90 20.80 -3.02
CA SER A 381 41.86 20.63 -1.56
C SER A 381 41.63 19.18 -1.09
N VAL A 382 41.35 18.25 -2.01
CA VAL A 382 41.05 16.85 -1.72
C VAL A 382 42.32 16.02 -1.84
N ASP A 383 42.86 15.55 -0.71
CA ASP A 383 43.92 14.54 -0.68
C ASP A 383 43.35 13.14 -0.94
N TYR A 384 44.18 12.26 -1.48
CA TYR A 384 43.78 10.90 -1.84
C TYR A 384 44.90 9.87 -1.63
N ASP A 385 44.49 8.62 -1.45
CA ASP A 385 45.38 7.47 -1.29
C ASP A 385 45.56 6.75 -2.65
N LEU A 386 46.81 6.47 -3.02
CA LEU A 386 47.17 5.77 -4.27
C LEU A 386 47.79 4.39 -4.03
N ARG A 387 47.84 3.90 -2.79
CA ARG A 387 48.31 2.53 -2.52
C ARG A 387 47.50 1.51 -3.30
N THR A 388 48.13 0.44 -3.76
CA THR A 388 47.42 -0.62 -4.51
C THR A 388 46.28 -1.28 -3.71
N SER A 389 46.34 -1.24 -2.37
CA SER A 389 45.29 -1.74 -1.48
C SER A 389 44.08 -0.79 -1.34
N SER A 390 44.24 0.49 -1.63
CA SER A 390 43.17 1.50 -1.59
C SER A 390 42.55 1.76 -2.96
N LEU A 391 43.24 1.44 -4.05
CA LEU A 391 42.70 1.50 -5.40
C LEU A 391 41.83 0.26 -5.68
N LEU A 392 40.62 0.51 -6.19
CA LEU A 392 39.70 -0.53 -6.61
C LEU A 392 39.77 -0.70 -8.13
N LEU A 393 39.60 -1.93 -8.60
CA LEU A 393 39.66 -2.27 -10.02
C LEU A 393 38.37 -2.94 -10.46
N SER A 394 37.68 -2.30 -11.41
CA SER A 394 36.48 -2.84 -12.02
C SER A 394 36.81 -3.95 -13.01
N ARG A 395 35.84 -4.85 -13.26
CA ARG A 395 35.97 -5.96 -14.23
C ARG A 395 36.39 -5.51 -15.63
N LYS A 396 36.12 -4.24 -16.00
CA LYS A 396 36.51 -3.63 -17.28
C LYS A 396 37.93 -3.03 -17.28
N LEU A 397 38.72 -3.31 -16.24
CA LEU A 397 40.04 -2.72 -15.99
C LEU A 397 39.98 -1.19 -15.93
N VAL A 398 39.00 -0.68 -15.19
CA VAL A 398 38.86 0.74 -14.86
C VAL A 398 39.27 0.91 -13.41
N PRO A 399 40.37 1.64 -13.12
CA PRO A 399 40.76 1.94 -11.75
C PRO A 399 39.84 2.98 -11.14
N LEU A 400 39.53 2.80 -9.87
CA LEU A 400 38.73 3.71 -9.05
C LEU A 400 39.53 4.10 -7.81
N ILE A 401 39.84 5.39 -7.66
CA ILE A 401 40.38 5.94 -6.41
C ILE A 401 39.24 5.97 -5.39
N SER A 402 39.44 5.29 -4.25
CA SER A 402 38.37 5.05 -3.27
C SER A 402 38.52 5.78 -1.94
N ARG A 403 39.74 6.20 -1.57
CA ARG A 403 40.01 6.82 -0.27
C ARG A 403 40.45 8.26 -0.43
N PHE A 404 39.66 9.15 0.15
CA PHE A 404 39.86 10.60 0.10
C PHE A 404 39.99 11.16 1.52
N LYS A 405 40.72 12.28 1.67
CA LYS A 405 40.86 13.03 2.92
C LYS A 405 40.89 14.53 2.60
N LEU A 406 40.20 15.36 3.38
CA LEU A 406 40.38 16.81 3.32
C LEU A 406 41.51 17.30 4.24
N GLY A 407 42.45 18.08 3.71
CA GLY A 407 43.59 18.66 4.42
C GLY A 407 44.54 19.46 3.51
N HIS A 408 45.46 20.23 4.09
CA HIS A 408 46.47 20.98 3.34
C HIS A 408 47.35 20.03 2.52
N GLN A 409 47.33 20.16 1.19
CA GLN A 409 48.19 19.42 0.30
C GLN A 409 49.57 20.07 0.17
N ASN A 410 50.58 19.22 0.03
CA ASN A 410 51.77 19.50 -0.76
C ASN A 410 51.64 18.67 -2.05
N CYS A 411 51.48 19.31 -3.21
CA CYS A 411 51.30 18.61 -4.50
C CYS A 411 52.46 17.63 -4.82
N SER A 412 53.68 17.95 -4.33
CA SER A 412 54.84 17.04 -4.36
C SER A 412 54.58 15.68 -3.71
N SER A 413 53.69 15.62 -2.70
CA SER A 413 53.26 14.37 -2.06
C SER A 413 52.45 13.47 -2.98
N ASN A 414 51.58 14.03 -3.83
CA ASN A 414 50.72 13.23 -4.71
C ASN A 414 51.49 12.63 -5.90
N ILE A 415 52.45 13.37 -6.44
CA ILE A 415 53.38 12.86 -7.45
C ILE A 415 54.23 11.74 -6.85
N TYR A 416 54.74 11.92 -5.63
CA TYR A 416 55.46 10.87 -4.91
C TYR A 416 54.60 9.61 -4.72
N LYS A 417 53.36 9.76 -4.23
CA LYS A 417 52.40 8.64 -4.08
C LYS A 417 52.17 7.90 -5.41
N PHE A 418 52.07 8.63 -6.51
CA PHE A 418 51.95 8.03 -7.84
C PHE A 418 53.23 7.28 -8.26
N GLY A 419 54.40 7.83 -7.96
CA GLY A 419 55.68 7.16 -8.18
C GLY A 419 55.75 5.81 -7.46
N VAL A 420 55.40 5.78 -6.17
CA VAL A 420 55.33 4.54 -5.37
C VAL A 420 54.31 3.57 -5.96
N PHE A 421 53.11 4.04 -6.31
CA PHE A 421 52.11 3.21 -6.98
C PHE A 421 52.64 2.60 -8.29
N LEU A 422 53.31 3.40 -9.12
CA LEU A 422 53.85 2.95 -10.39
C LEU A 422 54.99 1.93 -10.18
N LEU A 423 55.82 2.09 -9.14
CA LEU A 423 56.79 1.09 -8.73
C LEU A 423 56.09 -0.21 -8.33
N GLU A 424 55.10 -0.16 -7.43
CA GLU A 424 54.29 -1.34 -7.07
C GLU A 424 53.66 -2.00 -8.30
N MET A 425 53.29 -1.24 -9.33
CA MET A 425 52.74 -1.81 -10.56
C MET A 425 53.80 -2.50 -11.44
N ILE A 426 55.08 -2.19 -11.31
CA ILE A 426 56.13 -2.65 -12.24
C ILE A 426 57.00 -3.74 -11.61
N VAL A 427 57.40 -3.57 -10.35
CA VAL A 427 58.40 -4.42 -9.70
C VAL A 427 57.88 -5.83 -9.42
N ASN A 428 58.82 -6.75 -9.20
CA ASN A 428 58.54 -8.13 -8.78
C ASN A 428 57.80 -8.19 -7.42
N GLN A 429 57.29 -9.37 -7.06
CA GLN A 429 56.49 -9.53 -5.86
C GLN A 429 57.27 -9.24 -4.56
N GLN A 430 58.52 -9.67 -4.47
CA GLN A 430 59.35 -9.46 -3.28
C GLN A 430 59.55 -7.96 -3.00
N LEU A 431 59.99 -7.22 -4.02
CA LEU A 431 60.30 -5.79 -3.92
C LEU A 431 59.03 -4.95 -3.70
N ARG A 432 57.91 -5.40 -4.25
CA ARG A 432 56.58 -4.83 -3.97
C ARG A 432 56.23 -4.94 -2.49
N ASP A 433 56.45 -6.10 -1.87
CA ASP A 433 56.10 -6.30 -0.47
C ASP A 433 57.04 -5.52 0.48
N GLU A 434 58.32 -5.34 0.11
CA GLU A 434 59.26 -4.45 0.80
C GLU A 434 58.82 -2.97 0.72
N ILE A 435 58.38 -2.50 -0.46
CA ILE A 435 57.84 -1.14 -0.64
C ILE A 435 56.60 -0.93 0.24
N LYS A 436 55.68 -1.91 0.29
CA LYS A 436 54.47 -1.83 1.11
C LYS A 436 54.76 -1.75 2.61
N ARG A 437 55.83 -2.42 3.08
CA ARG A 437 56.29 -2.33 4.47
C ARG A 437 56.94 -0.99 4.80
N GLY A 438 57.17 -0.13 3.80
CA GLY A 438 57.78 1.18 3.99
C GLY A 438 59.26 1.09 4.32
N GLU A 439 59.93 0.02 3.91
CA GLU A 439 61.37 -0.15 4.15
C GLU A 439 62.14 0.90 3.34
N SER A 440 62.69 1.89 4.04
CA SER A 440 63.32 3.11 3.48
C SER A 440 64.40 2.86 2.42
N GLY A 441 64.95 1.64 2.38
CA GLY A 441 66.00 1.22 1.44
C GLY A 441 65.49 0.65 0.11
N SER A 442 64.22 0.28 -0.01
CA SER A 442 63.70 -0.46 -1.19
C SER A 442 63.70 0.38 -2.47
N ILE A 443 63.29 1.65 -2.42
CA ILE A 443 63.40 2.59 -3.56
C ILE A 443 64.88 2.88 -3.87
N GLY A 444 65.74 2.97 -2.85
CA GLY A 444 67.18 3.15 -3.02
C GLY A 444 67.84 1.96 -3.72
N TYR A 445 67.44 0.74 -3.37
CA TYR A 445 67.89 -0.49 -4.03
C TYR A 445 67.51 -0.51 -5.51
N ILE A 446 66.27 -0.12 -5.85
CA ILE A 446 65.84 0.00 -7.25
C ILE A 446 66.72 1.00 -8.01
N ARG A 447 67.07 2.13 -7.39
CA ARG A 447 67.97 3.14 -8.00
C ARG A 447 69.38 2.61 -8.22
N MET A 448 69.88 1.73 -7.35
CA MET A 448 71.21 1.11 -7.52
C MET A 448 71.23 0.06 -8.63
N GLN A 449 70.14 -0.70 -8.81
CA GLN A 449 70.06 -1.76 -9.82
C GLN A 449 69.71 -1.22 -11.22
N PHE A 450 68.94 -0.13 -11.32
CA PHE A 450 68.54 0.44 -12.61
C PHE A 450 69.52 1.55 -13.06
N PRO A 451 69.98 1.58 -14.33
CA PRO A 451 69.44 0.86 -15.50
C PRO A 451 70.12 -0.46 -15.85
N GLU A 452 71.26 -0.80 -15.23
CA GLU A 452 72.11 -1.92 -15.69
C GLU A 452 71.53 -3.30 -15.40
N ASN A 453 70.94 -3.50 -14.22
CA ASN A 453 70.35 -4.76 -13.77
C ASN A 453 68.81 -4.72 -13.74
N PHE A 454 68.22 -4.33 -14.88
CA PHE A 454 66.77 -4.18 -15.03
C PHE A 454 65.96 -5.46 -14.75
N GLN A 455 66.52 -6.63 -15.08
CA GLN A 455 65.85 -7.92 -14.90
C GLN A 455 65.66 -8.28 -13.42
N ALA A 456 66.60 -7.90 -12.55
CA ALA A 456 66.47 -8.15 -11.10
C ALA A 456 65.33 -7.36 -10.44
N VAL A 457 64.87 -6.27 -11.07
CA VAL A 457 63.84 -5.37 -10.51
C VAL A 457 62.42 -5.79 -10.95
N ILE A 458 62.28 -6.37 -12.14
CA ILE A 458 60.99 -6.66 -12.77
C ILE A 458 60.64 -8.14 -12.67
N ASN A 459 59.34 -8.44 -12.62
CA ASN A 459 58.86 -9.81 -12.65
C ASN A 459 59.19 -10.45 -14.02
N GLU A 460 59.92 -11.57 -14.03
CA GLU A 460 60.22 -12.36 -15.24
C GLU A 460 58.93 -12.84 -15.95
N ASP A 461 57.83 -13.00 -15.21
CA ASP A 461 56.52 -13.45 -15.72
C ASP A 461 55.74 -12.39 -16.50
N ILE A 462 56.17 -11.11 -16.49
CA ILE A 462 55.58 -10.13 -17.41
C ILE A 462 56.16 -10.49 -18.77
N GLU A 463 55.36 -11.07 -19.69
CA GLU A 463 55.74 -11.40 -21.07
C GLU A 463 56.28 -10.17 -21.84
N LEU A 464 57.51 -9.76 -21.55
CA LEU A 464 58.27 -8.71 -22.22
C LEU A 464 58.94 -9.29 -23.47
N GLN A 465 58.27 -10.22 -24.15
CA GLN A 465 58.80 -10.98 -25.30
C GLN A 465 59.10 -10.11 -26.53
N ARG A 466 58.79 -8.81 -26.49
CA ARG A 466 59.09 -7.84 -27.56
C ARG A 466 59.98 -6.73 -27.01
N GLU A 467 61.06 -6.43 -27.72
CA GLU A 467 62.03 -5.37 -27.41
C GLU A 467 61.36 -4.00 -27.15
N GLY A 468 60.27 -3.69 -27.86
CA GLY A 468 59.48 -2.48 -27.64
C GLY A 468 58.79 -2.39 -26.26
N MET A 469 58.44 -3.52 -25.64
CA MET A 469 57.84 -3.55 -24.30
C MET A 469 58.88 -3.36 -23.19
N VAL A 470 60.10 -3.87 -23.39
CA VAL A 470 61.22 -3.63 -22.46
C VAL A 470 61.54 -2.13 -22.39
N ASN A 471 61.60 -1.44 -23.53
CA ASN A 471 61.84 0.00 -23.56
C ASN A 471 60.71 0.80 -22.88
N GLN A 472 59.46 0.37 -23.05
CA GLN A 472 58.32 0.97 -22.33
C GLN A 472 58.43 0.76 -20.81
N ALA A 473 58.81 -0.45 -20.38
CA ALA A 473 58.97 -0.74 -18.97
C ALA A 473 60.16 0.01 -18.33
N LYS A 474 61.28 0.16 -19.05
CA LYS A 474 62.38 1.05 -18.65
C LYS A 474 61.93 2.50 -18.51
N MET A 475 61.16 3.01 -19.48
CA MET A 475 60.64 4.38 -19.44
C MET A 475 59.64 4.59 -18.29
N ALA A 476 58.79 3.61 -18.01
CA ALA A 476 57.85 3.64 -16.89
C ALA A 476 58.57 3.59 -15.53
N LEU A 477 59.59 2.76 -15.39
CA LEU A 477 60.41 2.66 -14.18
C LEU A 477 61.19 3.96 -13.94
N ASN A 478 61.76 4.55 -15.00
CA ASN A 478 62.42 5.85 -14.93
C ASN A 478 61.45 6.96 -14.49
N LEU A 479 60.23 6.98 -15.05
CA LEU A 479 59.18 7.91 -14.63
C LEU A 479 58.82 7.72 -13.15
N ALA A 480 58.67 6.47 -12.70
CA ALA A 480 58.36 6.17 -11.30
C ALA A 480 59.46 6.68 -10.36
N LEU A 481 60.74 6.46 -10.71
CA LEU A 481 61.88 6.96 -9.95
C LEU A 481 61.94 8.49 -9.93
N MET A 482 61.70 9.17 -11.06
CA MET A 482 61.57 10.63 -11.12
C MET A 482 60.47 11.13 -10.20
N CYS A 483 59.30 10.48 -10.18
CA CYS A 483 58.19 10.85 -9.29
C CYS A 483 58.53 10.67 -7.81
N THR A 484 59.38 9.71 -7.46
CA THR A 484 59.84 9.48 -6.07
C THR A 484 60.99 10.38 -5.63
N ASP A 485 61.58 11.16 -6.53
CA ASP A 485 62.73 12.02 -6.21
C ASP A 485 62.28 13.33 -5.55
N GLN A 486 62.46 13.42 -4.24
CA GLN A 486 62.15 14.64 -3.48
C GLN A 486 63.28 15.68 -3.53
N SER A 487 64.46 15.33 -4.08
CA SER A 487 65.68 16.15 -4.00
C SER A 487 65.93 17.02 -5.23
N SER A 488 65.33 16.71 -6.37
CA SER A 488 65.46 17.51 -7.59
C SER A 488 64.55 18.73 -7.52
N GLY A 489 65.12 19.94 -7.51
CA GLY A 489 64.40 21.22 -7.60
C GLY A 489 63.63 21.45 -8.92
N HIS A 490 63.33 20.39 -9.68
CA HIS A 490 62.43 20.37 -10.81
C HIS A 490 61.10 19.75 -10.37
N GLN A 491 60.09 20.60 -10.19
CA GLN A 491 58.73 20.16 -9.92
C GLN A 491 58.19 19.48 -11.18
N LEU A 492 58.20 18.14 -11.22
CA LEU A 492 57.52 17.39 -12.27
C LEU A 492 56.06 17.84 -12.33
N ASN A 493 55.57 18.12 -13.54
CA ASN A 493 54.17 18.52 -13.75
C ASN A 493 53.31 17.27 -14.00
N LEU A 494 52.13 17.19 -13.39
CA LEU A 494 51.18 16.09 -13.61
C LEU A 494 50.80 15.93 -15.09
N LYS A 495 50.77 17.02 -15.86
CA LYS A 495 50.56 16.98 -17.32
C LYS A 495 51.64 16.17 -18.04
N TYR A 496 52.90 16.33 -17.67
CA TYR A 496 54.00 15.56 -18.23
C TYR A 496 53.90 14.08 -17.88
N ILE A 497 53.50 13.77 -16.64
CA ILE A 497 53.25 12.40 -16.18
C ILE A 497 52.12 11.77 -17.02
N PHE A 498 51.01 12.48 -17.19
CA PHE A 498 49.87 12.03 -17.98
C PHE A 498 50.26 11.74 -19.43
N ASP A 499 50.94 12.66 -20.10
CA ASP A 499 51.37 12.47 -21.50
C ASP A 499 52.36 11.31 -21.64
N THR A 500 53.22 11.10 -20.66
CA THR A 500 54.17 9.97 -20.64
C THR A 500 53.46 8.64 -20.44
N VAL A 501 52.57 8.53 -19.46
CA VAL A 501 51.77 7.31 -19.23
C VAL A 501 50.83 7.02 -20.41
N LYS A 502 50.27 8.06 -21.03
CA LYS A 502 49.45 7.93 -22.24
C LYS A 502 50.26 7.34 -23.39
N ARG A 503 51.50 7.78 -23.62
CA ARG A 503 52.42 7.18 -24.62
C ARG A 503 52.71 5.71 -24.32
N LEU A 504 52.99 5.38 -23.06
CA LEU A 504 53.23 4.00 -22.61
C LEU A 504 52.01 3.09 -22.85
N SER A 505 50.79 3.63 -22.79
CA SER A 505 49.56 2.87 -22.99
C SER A 505 49.12 2.66 -24.45
N SER A 506 49.64 3.46 -25.41
CA SER A 506 49.01 3.61 -26.75
C SER A 506 49.76 2.98 -27.94
N ASN A 507 51.01 2.52 -27.77
CA ASN A 507 51.90 2.23 -28.90
C ASN A 507 51.75 0.87 -29.61
N HIS A 508 50.60 0.19 -29.53
CA HIS A 508 50.39 -1.03 -30.33
C HIS A 508 49.89 -0.79 -31.76
N LYS A 509 49.45 0.43 -32.13
CA LYS A 509 48.90 0.70 -33.48
C LYS A 509 49.88 1.29 -34.50
N MET A 510 50.99 1.90 -34.08
CA MET A 510 51.90 2.56 -35.05
C MET A 510 52.90 1.61 -35.73
N GLN A 511 53.36 0.55 -35.06
CA GLN A 511 54.38 -0.34 -35.64
C GLN A 511 53.86 -1.29 -36.74
N GLU A 512 52.56 -1.62 -36.79
CA GLU A 512 51.99 -2.39 -37.91
C GLU A 512 51.78 -1.55 -39.17
N THR A 513 51.54 -0.24 -39.01
CA THR A 513 51.33 0.67 -40.14
C THR A 513 52.65 1.02 -40.83
N GLU A 514 53.75 1.13 -40.08
CA GLU A 514 55.09 1.32 -40.64
C GLU A 514 55.66 0.02 -41.24
N ARG A 515 55.50 -1.14 -40.59
CA ARG A 515 55.86 -2.43 -41.23
C ARG A 515 55.02 -2.71 -42.48
N GLY A 516 53.75 -2.31 -42.51
CA GLY A 516 52.89 -2.38 -43.68
C GLY A 516 53.27 -1.41 -44.80
N ARG A 517 53.78 -0.21 -44.46
CA ARG A 517 54.33 0.76 -45.44
C ARG A 517 55.69 0.35 -45.96
N GLN A 518 56.61 -0.14 -45.12
CA GLN A 518 57.93 -0.61 -45.57
C GLN A 518 57.84 -1.90 -46.41
N LYS A 519 56.91 -2.82 -46.11
CA LYS A 519 56.66 -3.97 -46.99
C LYS A 519 56.05 -3.59 -48.35
N ARG A 520 55.32 -2.47 -48.45
CA ARG A 520 54.79 -1.95 -49.74
C ARG A 520 55.81 -1.14 -50.54
N ILE A 521 56.85 -0.63 -49.89
CA ILE A 521 57.95 0.11 -50.55
C ILE A 521 59.04 -0.84 -51.04
N LEU A 522 59.21 -2.01 -50.43
CA LEU A 522 60.11 -3.08 -50.89
C LEU A 522 59.46 -4.07 -51.88
N SER A 523 58.17 -3.89 -52.19
CA SER A 523 57.41 -4.71 -53.15
C SER A 523 56.93 -3.90 -54.37
N ARG A 524 57.50 -2.72 -54.59
CA ARG A 524 57.39 -1.88 -55.79
C ARG A 524 58.80 -1.56 -56.23
#